data_AF-A0A7X7TQ38-F1
#
_entry.id   AF-A0A7X7TQ38-F1
#
_cell.length_a   1.000
_cell.length_b   1.000
_cell.length_c   1.000
_cell.angle_alpha   90.00
_cell.angle_beta   90.00
_cell.angle_gamma   90.00
#
_symmetry.space_group_name_H-M   'P 1'
#
loop_
_entity.id
_entity.type
_entity.pdbx_description
1 polymer ?
#
loop_
_entity_poly.entity_id
_entity_poly.type
_entity_poly.pdbx_seq_one_letter_code
_entity_poly.pdbx_strand_id
1 'polypeptide(L)'
;INIEKATMLYEEIDRNPLFKGTAVPEDRSVMNVCFVMSDEYKEFEQEFLKFATERGMVGIKGHRSIGGFRASIYNAMPKEGVQALIDCMREFEKLILR
;
A
#
# COMPACT_ATOMS: atom_id res chain seq x y z
N ILE A 1 -17.06 -7.39 -3.54
CA ILE A 1 -16.09 -6.74 -4.46
C ILE A 1 -15.11 -5.85 -3.70
N ASN A 2 -15.51 -4.70 -3.12
CA ASN A 2 -14.54 -3.83 -2.44
C ASN A 2 -14.02 -4.39 -1.11
N ILE A 3 -14.84 -5.15 -0.37
CA ILE A 3 -14.40 -5.87 0.83
C ILE A 3 -13.25 -6.80 0.48
N GLU A 4 -13.41 -7.65 -0.54
CA GLU A 4 -12.37 -8.59 -1.00
C GLU A 4 -11.08 -7.87 -1.43
N LYS A 5 -11.18 -6.80 -2.23
CA LYS A 5 -10.02 -5.96 -2.60
C LYS A 5 -9.31 -5.38 -1.37
N ALA A 6 -10.07 -4.84 -0.42
CA ALA A 6 -9.53 -4.27 0.80
C ALA A 6 -8.85 -5.36 1.64
N THR A 7 -9.49 -6.51 1.82
CA THR A 7 -8.95 -7.67 2.54
C THR A 7 -7.61 -8.09 1.97
N MET A 8 -7.50 -8.30 0.65
CA MET A 8 -6.24 -8.68 0.01
C MET A 8 -5.11 -7.68 0.27
N LEU A 9 -5.41 -6.38 0.18
CA LEU A 9 -4.41 -5.35 0.39
C LEU A 9 -4.01 -5.22 1.87
N TYR A 10 -4.97 -5.32 2.80
CA TYR A 10 -4.66 -5.30 4.22
C TYR A 10 -3.89 -6.55 4.66
N GLU A 11 -4.20 -7.73 4.12
CA GLU A 11 -3.42 -8.94 4.37
C GLU A 11 -1.97 -8.75 3.94
N GLU A 12 -1.72 -8.12 2.78
CA GLU A 12 -0.37 -7.78 2.34
C GLU A 12 0.30 -6.76 3.27
N ILE A 13 -0.41 -5.69 3.66
CA ILE A 13 0.13 -4.67 4.58
C ILE A 13 0.49 -5.28 5.93
N ASP A 14 -0.33 -6.19 6.46
CA ASP A 14 -0.11 -6.79 7.79
C ASP A 14 1.00 -7.84 7.77
N ARG A 15 1.22 -8.54 6.65
CA ARG A 15 2.27 -9.56 6.54
C ARG A 15 3.64 -9.00 6.17
N ASN A 16 3.70 -7.81 5.59
CA ASN A 16 4.92 -7.25 5.00
C ASN A 16 5.55 -6.26 5.98
N PRO A 17 6.72 -6.55 6.56
CA PRO A 17 7.29 -5.75 7.65
C PRO A 17 7.70 -4.34 7.22
N LEU A 18 7.82 -4.08 5.92
CA LEU A 18 8.13 -2.74 5.40
C LEU A 18 6.98 -1.76 5.60
N PHE A 19 5.74 -2.24 5.73
CA PHE A 19 4.55 -1.39 5.74
C PHE A 19 3.75 -1.58 7.02
N LYS A 20 2.98 -0.55 7.37
CA LYS A 20 1.94 -0.63 8.41
C LYS A 20 0.72 0.19 8.04
N GLY A 21 -0.46 -0.33 8.36
CA GLY A 21 -1.73 0.39 8.23
C GLY A 21 -1.80 1.57 9.21
N THR A 22 -2.46 2.66 8.81
CA THR A 22 -2.59 3.85 9.69
C THR A 22 -3.83 3.80 10.59
N ALA A 23 -4.77 2.90 10.32
CA ALA A 23 -5.99 2.70 11.10
C ALA A 23 -5.94 1.38 11.86
N VAL A 24 -6.56 1.34 13.04
CA VAL A 24 -6.79 0.09 13.77
C VAL A 24 -7.69 -0.84 12.96
N PRO A 25 -7.54 -2.18 13.07
CA PRO A 25 -8.23 -3.13 12.20
C PRO A 25 -9.74 -2.94 12.08
N GLU A 26 -10.39 -2.54 13.16
CA GLU A 26 -11.85 -2.35 13.25
C GLU A 26 -12.34 -1.12 12.48
N ASP A 27 -11.47 -0.12 12.29
CA ASP A 27 -11.78 1.16 11.63
C ASP A 27 -11.27 1.23 10.18
N ARG A 28 -10.73 0.12 9.67
CA ARG A 28 -10.14 0.06 8.33
C ARG A 28 -11.17 0.34 7.23
N SER A 29 -10.87 1.34 6.40
CA SER A 29 -11.70 1.65 5.24
C SER A 29 -11.59 0.56 4.17
N VAL A 30 -12.73 0.15 3.62
CA VAL A 30 -12.81 -0.74 2.44
C VAL A 30 -12.69 0.01 1.10
N MET A 31 -12.47 1.33 1.14
CA MET A 31 -12.40 2.20 -0.04
C MET A 31 -11.08 2.95 -0.14
N ASN A 32 -10.54 3.42 0.99
CA ASN A 32 -9.31 4.20 1.05
C ASN A 32 -8.34 3.54 2.02
N VAL A 33 -7.50 2.64 1.49
CA VAL A 33 -6.51 1.93 2.28
C VAL A 33 -5.30 2.84 2.48
N CYS A 34 -5.13 3.33 3.70
CA CYS A 34 -4.01 4.19 4.08
C CYS A 34 -2.95 3.37 4.83
N PHE A 35 -1.70 3.52 4.40
CA PHE A 35 -0.56 2.82 4.96
C PHE A 35 0.70 3.66 4.83
N VAL A 36 1.69 3.40 5.67
CA VAL A 36 2.98 4.08 5.70
C VAL A 36 4.09 3.03 5.73
N MET A 37 5.34 3.46 5.53
CA MET A 37 6.47 2.61 5.91
C MET A 37 6.47 2.37 7.42
N SER A 38 6.83 1.16 7.85
CA SER A 38 7.10 0.88 9.26
C SER A 38 8.22 1.76 9.78
N ASP A 39 8.28 1.97 11.10
CA ASP A 39 9.17 2.98 11.68
C ASP A 39 10.65 2.70 11.39
N GLU A 40 11.00 1.42 11.25
CA GLU A 40 12.34 0.91 10.94
C GLU A 40 12.75 1.09 9.47
N TYR A 41 11.82 1.43 8.58
CA TYR A 41 12.04 1.52 7.14
C TYR A 41 11.57 2.86 6.54
N LYS A 42 11.38 3.89 7.38
CA LYS A 42 10.87 5.21 6.96
C LYS A 42 11.72 5.89 5.89
N GLU A 43 13.03 5.68 5.90
CA GLU A 43 13.98 6.21 4.93
C GLU A 43 13.69 5.74 3.50
N PHE A 44 13.03 4.59 3.36
CA PHE A 44 12.69 4.00 2.06
C PHE A 44 11.38 4.52 1.48
N GLU A 45 10.68 5.45 2.13
CA GLU A 45 9.38 5.97 1.65
C GLU A 45 9.47 6.57 0.23
N GLN A 46 10.48 7.41 -0.02
CA GLN A 46 10.68 8.02 -1.34
C GLN A 46 11.14 7.00 -2.38
N GLU A 47 11.92 6.00 -1.96
CA GLU A 47 12.38 4.93 -2.83
C GLU A 47 11.22 4.03 -3.27
N PHE A 48 10.36 3.62 -2.34
CA PHE A 48 9.15 2.87 -2.66
C PHE A 48 8.22 3.66 -3.58
N LEU A 49 8.01 4.96 -3.30
CA LEU A 49 7.16 5.80 -4.15
C LEU A 49 7.68 5.85 -5.59
N LYS A 50 8.99 6.02 -5.77
CA LYS A 50 9.63 6.00 -7.09
C LYS A 50 9.48 4.64 -7.75
N PHE A 51 9.82 3.57 -7.03
CA PHE A 51 9.74 2.18 -7.48
C PHE A 51 8.33 1.79 -7.96
N ALA A 52 7.31 2.19 -7.20
CA ALA A 52 5.91 1.95 -7.50
C ALA A 52 5.45 2.76 -8.71
N THR A 53 5.86 4.04 -8.80
CA THR A 53 5.56 4.91 -9.95
C THR A 53 6.13 4.34 -11.25
N GLU A 54 7.36 3.83 -11.23
CA GLU A 54 8.01 3.18 -12.39
C GLU A 54 7.29 1.91 -12.84
N ARG A 55 6.51 1.28 -11.96
CA ARG A 55 5.64 0.11 -12.24
C ARG A 55 4.19 0.49 -12.57
N GLY A 56 3.93 1.77 -12.79
CA GLY A 56 2.60 2.26 -13.13
C GLY A 56 1.64 2.39 -11.95
N MET A 57 2.10 2.22 -10.70
CA MET A 57 1.30 2.46 -9.50
C MET A 57 1.24 3.97 -9.23
N VAL A 58 0.42 4.66 -10.01
CA VAL A 58 0.21 6.12 -9.88
C VAL A 58 -0.94 6.44 -8.93
N GLY A 59 -0.92 7.64 -8.35
CA GLY A 59 -2.01 8.11 -7.48
C GLY A 59 -2.04 7.53 -6.07
N ILE A 60 -1.01 6.74 -5.69
CA ILE A 60 -0.90 6.15 -4.35
C ILE A 60 -0.21 7.05 -3.32
N LYS A 61 0.35 8.20 -3.73
CA LYS A 61 0.98 9.14 -2.80
C LYS A 61 -0.06 9.69 -1.82
N GLY A 62 0.21 9.54 -0.52
CA GLY A 62 -0.64 10.02 0.56
C GLY A 62 -0.78 11.55 0.56
N HIS A 63 -1.69 12.05 1.40
CA HIS A 63 -1.91 13.49 1.51
C HIS A 63 -0.68 14.19 2.08
N ARG A 64 -0.31 15.35 1.52
CA ARG A 64 0.89 16.12 1.87
C ARG A 64 1.09 16.41 3.37
N SER A 65 0.00 16.45 4.14
CA SER A 65 0.04 16.73 5.59
C SER A 65 0.20 15.48 6.47
N ILE A 66 0.02 14.28 5.89
CA ILE A 66 0.01 13.00 6.62
C ILE A 66 1.19 12.12 6.17
N GLY A 67 1.65 12.28 4.92
CA GLY A 67 2.71 11.45 4.35
C GLY A 67 2.20 10.07 3.94
N GLY A 68 3.12 9.13 3.69
CA GLY A 68 2.81 7.75 3.35
C GLY A 68 2.00 7.57 2.06
N PHE A 69 1.10 6.59 2.08
CA PHE A 69 0.42 6.06 0.91
C PHE A 69 -1.09 5.93 1.12
N ARG A 70 -1.85 6.09 0.04
CA ARG A 70 -3.30 5.90 0.01
C ARG A 70 -3.73 5.20 -1.28
N ALA A 71 -4.16 3.95 -1.18
CA ALA A 71 -4.78 3.22 -2.28
C ALA A 71 -6.30 3.43 -2.26
N SER A 72 -6.81 4.13 -3.28
CA SER A 72 -8.26 4.36 -3.47
C SER A 72 -8.86 3.26 -4.34
N ILE A 73 -9.57 2.31 -3.72
CA ILE A 73 -10.06 1.07 -4.35
C ILE A 73 -11.57 1.07 -4.59
N TYR A 74 -12.11 2.19 -5.07
CA TYR A 74 -13.53 2.36 -5.43
C TYR A 74 -14.03 1.32 -6.45
N ASN A 75 -15.33 1.29 -6.71
CA ASN A 75 -15.97 0.30 -7.60
C ASN A 75 -15.30 0.17 -8.98
N ALA A 76 -14.83 1.28 -9.56
CA ALA A 76 -14.16 1.29 -10.86
C ALA A 76 -12.72 0.76 -10.83
N MET A 77 -12.12 0.59 -9.64
CA MET A 77 -10.78 0.02 -9.50
C MET A 77 -10.86 -1.51 -9.66
N PRO A 78 -10.23 -2.10 -10.70
CA PRO A 78 -10.23 -3.54 -10.90
C PRO A 78 -9.46 -4.26 -9.79
N LYS A 79 -9.80 -5.53 -9.55
CA LYS A 79 -9.10 -6.37 -8.55
C LYS A 79 -7.64 -6.58 -8.96
N GLU A 80 -7.38 -6.66 -10.25
CA GLU A 80 -6.07 -6.81 -10.88
C GLU A 80 -5.17 -5.62 -10.56
N GLY A 81 -5.73 -4.41 -10.45
CA GLY A 81 -4.97 -3.23 -10.02
C GLY A 81 -4.51 -3.32 -8.56
N VAL A 82 -5.35 -3.90 -7.69
CA VAL A 82 -4.96 -4.18 -6.30
C VAL A 82 -3.91 -5.28 -6.24
N GLN A 83 -4.05 -6.33 -7.05
CA GLN A 83 -3.06 -7.40 -7.15
C GLN A 83 -1.70 -6.86 -7.63
N ALA A 84 -1.69 -5.98 -8.63
CA ALA A 84 -0.47 -5.34 -9.12
C ALA A 84 0.23 -4.48 -8.05
N LEU A 85 -0.54 -3.78 -7.20
CA LEU A 85 0.03 -3.06 -6.06
C LEU A 85 0.63 -4.02 -5.02
N ILE A 86 -0.06 -5.11 -4.71
CA ILE A 86 0.44 -6.16 -3.80
C ILE A 86 1.76 -6.71 -4.35
N ASP A 87 1.80 -7.11 -5.62
CA ASP A 87 3.01 -7.67 -6.23
C ASP A 87 4.17 -6.66 -6.21
N CYS A 88 3.89 -5.37 -6.46
CA CYS A 88 4.85 -4.29 -6.31
C CYS A 88 5.40 -4.19 -4.87
N MET A 89 4.55 -4.30 -3.84
CA MET A 89 4.99 -4.33 -2.43
C MET A 89 5.87 -5.53 -2.13
N ARG A 90 5.56 -6.72 -2.67
CA ARG A 90 6.37 -7.95 -2.48
C ARG A 90 7.72 -7.86 -3.19
N GLU A 91 7.75 -7.28 -4.38
CA GLU A 91 9.00 -7.07 -5.11
C GLU A 91 9.91 -6.10 -4.36
N PHE A 92 9.34 -5.01 -3.81
CA PHE A 92 10.10 -4.06 -3.01
C PHE A 92 10.62 -4.67 -1.71
N GLU A 93 9.79 -5.46 -1.01
CA GLU A 93 10.18 -6.27 0.15
C GLU A 93 11.42 -7.12 -0.12
N LYS A 94 11.43 -7.83 -1.26
CA LYS A 94 12.58 -8.65 -1.68
C LYS A 94 13.82 -7.84 -2.05
N LEU A 95 13.72 -6.53 -2.29
CA LEU A 95 14.89 -5.68 -2.55
C LEU A 95 15.51 -5.18 -1.25
N ILE A 96 14.67 -4.84 -0.27
CA ILE A 96 15.11 -4.24 1.00
C ILE A 96 15.55 -5.30 2.02
N LEU A 97 14.86 -6.44 2.11
CA LEU A 97 15.11 -7.46 3.14
C LEU A 97 16.09 -8.57 2.71
N ARG A 98 16.92 -8.31 1.70
CA ARG A 98 17.95 -9.26 1.25
C ARG A 98 19.14 -9.35 2.19
#